data_AF-A0A6J4QIU9-F1
#
_entry.id   AF-A0A6J4QIU9-F1
#
_cell.length_a   1.000
_cell.length_b   1.000
_cell.length_c   1.000
_cell.angle_alpha   90.00
_cell.angle_beta   90.00
_cell.angle_gamma   90.00
#
_symmetry.space_group_name_H-M   'P 1'
#
loop_
_entity.id
_entity.type
_entity.pdbx_description
1 polymer ?
#
loop_
_entity_poly.entity_id
_entity_poly.type
_entity_poly.pdbx_seq_one_letter_code
_entity_poly.pdbx_strand_id
1 'polypeptide(L)' 'GKQDHICPLPQSEATMSLVGSEDKELFVLDAGHVGLLTGRDAKKDLWPKVSSWLEERSSIKKS' A
#
# COMPACT_ATOMS: atom_id res chain seq x y z
N GLY A 1 8.67 -1.68 1.14
CA GLY A 1 9.42 -1.57 -0.14
C GLY A 1 10.56 -2.55 -0.14
N LYS A 2 11.05 -3.00 -1.31
CA LYS A 2 12.12 -4.01 -1.39
C LYS A 2 13.44 -3.56 -0.73
N GLN A 3 13.66 -2.25 -0.63
CA GLN A 3 14.88 -1.65 -0.09
C GLN A 3 14.61 -0.89 1.23
N ASP A 4 13.47 -1.14 1.88
CA ASP A 4 13.15 -0.54 3.17
C ASP A 4 13.85 -1.31 4.30
N HIS A 5 14.77 -0.64 4.99
CA HIS A 5 15.50 -1.20 6.12
C HIS A 5 14.89 -0.84 7.49
N ILE A 6 13.97 0.13 7.53
CA ILE A 6 13.26 0.53 8.75
C ILE A 6 12.08 -0.41 8.98
N CYS A 7 11.32 -0.69 7.92
CA CYS A 7 10.28 -1.71 7.90
C CYS A 7 10.55 -2.70 6.75
N PRO A 8 11.40 -3.71 6.98
CA PRO A 8 11.66 -4.76 5.99
C PRO A 8 10.38 -5.44 5.50
N LEU A 9 10.36 -5.84 4.23
CA LEU A 9 9.20 -6.46 3.59
C LEU A 9 8.58 -7.62 4.40
N PRO A 10 9.36 -8.57 4.98
CA PRO A 10 8.79 -9.66 5.77
C PRO A 10 7.96 -9.20 6.99
N GLN A 11 8.27 -8.04 7.58
CA GLN A 11 7.48 -7.50 8.70
C GLN A 11 6.12 -6.98 8.21
N SER A 12 6.09 -6.32 7.05
CA SER A 12 4.85 -5.88 6.42
C SER A 12 4.00 -7.08 5.98
N GLU A 13 4.62 -8.11 5.40
CA GLU A 13 3.95 -9.36 5.01
C GLU A 13 3.33 -10.09 6.21
N ALA A 14 4.08 -10.23 7.31
CA ALA A 14 3.57 -10.86 8.53
C ALA A 14 2.33 -10.13 9.10
N THR A 15 2.29 -8.79 8.96
CA THR A 15 1.14 -7.99 9.38
C THR A 15 -0.12 -8.36 8.60
N MET A 16 -0.01 -8.72 7.32
CA MET A 16 -1.16 -9.16 6.51
C MET A 16 -1.83 -10.41 7.08
N SER A 17 -1.11 -11.29 7.77
CA SER A 17 -1.69 -12.46 8.44
C SER A 17 -2.41 -12.12 9.75
N LEU A 18 -2.13 -10.96 10.36
CA LEU A 18 -2.72 -10.52 11.62
C LEU A 18 -3.97 -9.64 11.44
N VAL A 19 -4.10 -8.97 10.29
CA VAL A 19 -5.26 -8.14 9.97
C VAL A 19 -6.50 -9.02 9.76
N GLY A 20 -7.55 -8.83 10.57
CA GLY A 20 -8.78 -9.64 10.49
C GLY A 20 -9.70 -9.35 9.30
N SER A 21 -9.52 -8.20 8.63
CA SER A 21 -10.25 -7.88 7.39
C SER A 21 -9.74 -8.75 6.23
N GLU A 22 -10.66 -9.25 5.40
CA GLU A 22 -10.33 -9.82 4.09
C GLU A 22 -10.14 -8.76 3.02
N ASP A 23 -10.73 -7.58 3.23
CA ASP A 23 -10.58 -6.42 2.37
C ASP A 23 -9.26 -5.71 2.69
N LYS A 24 -8.17 -6.25 2.14
CA LYS A 24 -6.80 -5.77 2.29
C LYS A 24 -5.97 -6.19 1.10
N GLU A 25 -5.00 -5.36 0.72
CA GLU A 25 -4.05 -5.66 -0.35
C GLU A 25 -2.63 -5.36 0.11
N LEU A 26 -1.66 -6.17 -0.33
CA LEU A 26 -0.24 -5.89 -0.20
C LEU A 26 0.30 -5.43 -1.56
N PHE A 27 0.91 -4.25 -1.58
CA PHE A 27 1.55 -3.71 -2.79
C PHE A 27 3.02 -3.40 -2.50
N VAL A 28 3.92 -3.97 -3.31
CA VAL A 28 5.37 -3.90 -3.08
C VAL A 28 6.03 -3.10 -4.20
N LEU A 29 6.69 -2.00 -3.82
CA LEU A 29 7.54 -1.21 -4.73
C LEU A 29 9.03 -1.51 -4.52
N ASP A 30 9.80 -1.38 -5.59
CA ASP A 30 11.27 -1.36 -5.55
C ASP A 30 11.78 0.01 -5.11
N ALA A 31 11.60 0.33 -3.84
CA ALA A 31 12.00 1.58 -3.23
C ALA A 31 12.41 1.38 -1.77
N GLY A 32 13.26 2.29 -1.28
CA GLY A 32 13.56 2.45 0.14
C GLY A 32 12.48 3.21 0.89
N HIS A 33 12.61 3.30 2.22
CA HIS A 33 11.57 3.82 3.12
C HIS A 33 10.96 5.16 2.67
N VAL A 34 11.79 6.20 2.53
CA VAL A 34 11.34 7.54 2.11
C VAL A 34 10.81 7.51 0.66
N GLY A 35 11.45 6.72 -0.21
CA GLY A 35 11.07 6.57 -1.61
C GLY A 35 9.67 5.98 -1.82
N LEU A 36 9.16 5.19 -0.86
CA LEU A 36 7.78 4.69 -0.89
C LEU A 36 6.74 5.81 -0.76
N LEU A 37 7.08 6.93 -0.11
CA LEU A 37 6.16 8.04 0.08
C LEU A 37 6.34 9.12 -1.00
N THR A 38 7.58 9.47 -1.31
CA THR A 38 7.91 10.67 -2.11
C THR A 38 8.60 10.37 -3.43
N GLY A 39 8.92 9.11 -3.71
CA GLY A 39 9.61 8.69 -4.92
C GLY A 39 8.77 8.83 -6.18
N ARG A 40 9.43 8.75 -7.34
CA ARG A 40 8.77 8.79 -8.65
C ARG A 40 7.74 7.67 -8.80
N ASP A 41 8.10 6.47 -8.36
CA ASP A 41 7.23 5.29 -8.44
C ASP A 41 6.10 5.35 -7.43
N ALA A 42 6.29 6.05 -6.29
CA ALA A 42 5.19 6.36 -5.39
C ALA A 42 4.13 7.22 -6.08
N LYS A 43 4.55 8.30 -6.78
CA LYS A 43 3.64 9.18 -7.53
C LYS A 43 2.96 8.49 -8.69
N LYS A 44 3.68 7.63 -9.42
CA LYS A 44 3.17 6.99 -10.64
C LYS A 44 2.35 5.73 -10.37
N ASP A 45 2.70 4.98 -9.34
CA ASP A 45 2.15 3.64 -9.12
C ASP A 45 1.40 3.54 -7.77
N LEU A 46 2.04 3.90 -6.65
CA LEU A 46 1.42 3.74 -5.32
C LEU A 46 0.19 4.62 -5.13
N TRP A 47 0.34 5.94 -5.27
CA TRP A 47 -0.72 6.88 -4.92
C TRP A 47 -1.98 6.72 -5.79
N PRO A 48 -1.88 6.50 -7.12
CA PRO A 48 -3.05 6.17 -7.94
C PRO A 48 -3.75 4.88 -7.49
N LYS A 49 -3.00 3.82 -7.14
CA LYS A 49 -3.58 2.56 -6.64
C LYS A 49 -4.29 2.77 -5.29
N VAL A 50 -3.70 3.54 -4.37
CA VAL A 50 -4.35 3.87 -3.09
C VAL A 50 -5.63 4.67 -3.31
N SER A 51 -5.63 5.67 -4.20
CA SER A 51 -6.84 6.45 -4.53
C SER A 51 -7.95 5.54 -5.05
N SER A 52 -7.65 4.70 -6.04
CA SER A 52 -8.63 3.77 -6.64
C SER A 52 -9.20 2.81 -5.59
N TRP A 53 -8.35 2.23 -4.73
CA TRP A 53 -8.78 1.31 -3.68
C TRP A 53 -9.72 2.00 -2.69
N LEU A 54 -9.41 3.24 -2.29
CA LEU A 54 -10.27 4.01 -1.39
C LEU A 54 -11.58 4.46 -2.04
N GLU A 55 -11.58 4.86 -3.31
CA GLU A 55 -12.76 5.34 -4.04
C GLU A 55 -13.88 4.30 -4.07
N GLU A 56 -13.56 3.03 -4.36
CA GLU A 56 -14.51 1.93 -4.35
C GLU A 56 -15.24 1.78 -3.00
N ARG A 57 -14.52 2.03 -1.91
CA ARG A 57 -14.97 1.82 -0.52
C ARG A 57 -15.58 3.06 0.12
N SER A 58 -15.27 4.24 -0.41
CA SER A 58 -15.72 5.52 0.12
C SER A 58 -16.87 6.12 -0.67
N SER A 59 -17.20 5.55 -1.83
CA SER A 59 -18.34 5.99 -2.63
C SER A 59 -19.65 5.77 -1.88
N ILE A 60 -20.50 6.80 -1.85
CA ILE A 60 -21.87 6.67 -1.32
C ILE A 60 -22.66 5.85 -2.34
N LYS A 61 -23.11 4.64 -1.97
CA LYS A 61 -24.11 3.92 -2.75
C LYS A 61 -25.39 4.77 -2.81
N LYS A 62 -25.69 5.32 -3.99
CA LYS A 62 -27.01 5.92 -4.22
C LYS A 62 -28.04 4.79 -4.26
N SER A 63 -28.97 4.82 -3.31
CA SER A 63 -30.19 3.99 -3.28
C SER A 63 -31.18 4.44 -4.35
#